data_AF-A0A9X5U190-F1
#
_entry.id   AF-A0A9X5U190-F1
#
_cell.length_a   1.000
_cell.length_b   1.000
_cell.length_c   1.000
_cell.angle_alpha   90.00
_cell.angle_beta   90.00
_cell.angle_gamma   90.00
#
_symmetry.space_group_name_H-M   'P 1'
#
loop_
_entity.id
_entity.type
_entity.pdbx_description
1 polymer ?
#
loop_
_entity_poly.entity_id
_entity_poly.type
_entity_poly.pdbx_seq_one_letter_code
_entity_poly.pdbx_strand_id
1 'polypeptide(L)'
;MTMTRSRRRGFGGFLSSIFSNRTESLVGEDRWRRNEWKRAVIATVILALMIAIVEGIYRLTHYGDFRFAVYLASIPVVAGVPQVTCNSIVPYLRPHVRFVNGHVVIRGERLTNIGYLTSYAILCMTVVGALMLGFLTHAFKTTIGIAVVAAFFAYHLFSENPMEDLKNTIKDRSMTVLSPDSIDFHAAPHLSIHKYLESASDGCGSDASFRWDQNVRIFDIDTDKHHVDLFADPDTYDGPWGLCCRTIGIPFTGLDALIRHFNEHPEDRPLLATPQGVDLVNGILAEAHMELTTQQRSHT
;
A
#
# COMPACT_ATOMS: atom_id res chain seq x y z
N MET A 1 44.40 7.51 -19.85
CA MET A 1 43.05 7.18 -20.35
C MET A 1 42.62 5.85 -19.73
N THR A 2 41.89 5.91 -18.62
CA THR A 2 41.40 4.72 -17.90
C THR A 2 39.94 4.50 -18.27
N MET A 3 39.66 3.43 -19.02
CA MET A 3 38.33 3.05 -19.44
C MET A 3 37.44 2.71 -18.24
N THR A 4 36.37 3.48 -18.05
CA THR A 4 35.23 3.15 -17.19
C THR A 4 34.47 1.97 -17.79
N ARG A 5 34.71 0.77 -17.25
CA ARG A 5 33.96 -0.44 -17.57
C ARG A 5 32.55 -0.32 -16.99
N SER A 6 31.59 0.03 -17.84
CA SER A 6 30.15 -0.10 -17.57
C SER A 6 29.85 -1.53 -17.14
N ARG A 7 29.60 -1.72 -15.83
CA ARG A 7 29.20 -3.00 -15.26
C ARG A 7 27.71 -3.18 -15.56
N ARG A 8 27.39 -3.72 -16.75
CA ARG A 8 26.03 -4.17 -17.09
C ARG A 8 25.55 -5.10 -15.97
N ARG A 9 24.64 -4.61 -15.12
CA ARG A 9 23.91 -5.46 -14.16
C ARG A 9 23.11 -6.48 -14.98
N GLY A 10 23.47 -7.75 -14.87
CA GLY A 10 22.73 -8.84 -15.53
C GLY A 10 21.32 -8.99 -14.95
N PHE A 11 20.53 -9.92 -15.53
CA PHE A 11 19.15 -10.22 -15.11
C PHE A 11 19.03 -10.52 -13.60
N GLY A 12 20.04 -11.18 -13.01
CA GLY A 12 20.11 -11.40 -11.56
C GLY A 12 20.28 -10.11 -10.74
N GLY A 13 21.02 -9.12 -11.25
CA GLY A 13 21.17 -7.81 -10.63
C GLY A 13 19.89 -6.94 -10.74
N PHE A 14 19.10 -7.17 -11.79
CA PHE A 14 17.79 -6.52 -11.97
C PHE A 14 16.77 -7.07 -10.97
N LEU A 15 16.64 -8.40 -10.85
CA LEU A 15 15.74 -9.02 -9.88
C LEU A 15 16.15 -8.69 -8.44
N SER A 16 17.45 -8.73 -8.11
CA SER A 16 17.91 -8.34 -6.77
C SER A 16 17.59 -6.88 -6.45
N SER A 17 17.73 -5.95 -7.42
CA SER A 17 17.36 -4.55 -7.21
C SER A 17 15.85 -4.32 -7.02
N ILE A 18 15.02 -5.23 -7.53
CA ILE A 18 13.56 -5.16 -7.42
C ILE A 18 13.07 -5.74 -6.09
N PHE A 19 13.65 -6.86 -5.64
CA PHE A 19 13.20 -7.57 -4.45
C PHE A 19 14.02 -7.24 -3.17
N SER A 20 15.26 -6.73 -3.29
CA SER A 20 16.18 -6.50 -2.16
C SER A 20 16.41 -5.01 -1.83
N ASN A 21 15.89 -4.07 -2.61
CA ASN A 21 16.16 -2.64 -2.42
C ASN A 21 15.21 -1.97 -1.39
N ARG A 22 14.83 -2.71 -0.34
CA ARG A 22 14.15 -2.13 0.82
C ARG A 22 15.23 -1.65 1.77
N THR A 23 15.57 -0.36 1.67
CA THR A 23 16.42 0.30 2.67
C THR A 23 15.51 0.87 3.75
N GLU A 24 15.89 0.73 5.02
CA GLU A 24 15.20 1.30 6.21
C GLU A 24 15.32 2.84 6.22
N SER A 25 14.84 3.47 5.16
CA SER A 25 14.91 4.90 4.91
C SER A 25 13.62 5.32 4.23
N LEU A 26 13.14 6.52 4.51
CA LEU A 26 11.91 7.09 3.93
C LEU A 26 11.84 6.95 2.41
N VAL A 27 12.93 7.36 1.75
CA VAL A 27 13.09 7.29 0.29
C VAL A 27 13.10 5.84 -0.21
N GLY A 28 13.76 4.95 0.54
CA GLY A 28 13.80 3.51 0.24
C GLY A 28 12.42 2.87 0.25
N GLU A 29 11.65 3.15 1.29
CA GLU A 29 10.29 2.64 1.46
C GLU A 29 9.35 3.15 0.36
N ASP A 30 9.36 4.46 0.07
CA ASP A 30 8.54 5.01 -1.01
C ASP A 30 8.94 4.47 -2.39
N ARG A 31 10.24 4.24 -2.65
CA ARG A 31 10.71 3.59 -3.89
C ARG A 31 10.28 2.14 -3.96
N TRP A 32 10.37 1.40 -2.85
CA TRP A 32 9.95 0.01 -2.76
C TRP A 32 8.46 -0.10 -3.14
N ARG A 33 7.61 0.76 -2.56
CA ARG A 33 6.18 0.87 -2.89
C ARG A 33 5.94 1.21 -4.36
N ARG A 34 6.68 2.16 -4.94
CA ARG A 34 6.59 2.48 -6.38
C ARG A 34 6.98 1.32 -7.29
N ASN A 35 7.79 0.38 -6.81
CA ASN A 35 8.20 -0.82 -7.56
C ASN A 35 7.33 -2.05 -7.26
N GLU A 36 6.30 -1.94 -6.40
CA GLU A 36 5.36 -3.02 -6.08
C GLU A 36 4.73 -3.60 -7.36
N TRP A 37 4.35 -2.73 -8.30
CA TRP A 37 3.78 -3.16 -9.58
C TRP A 37 4.72 -4.03 -10.41
N LYS A 38 6.03 -3.72 -10.42
CA LYS A 38 7.01 -4.50 -11.17
C LYS A 38 7.14 -5.90 -10.56
N ARG A 39 7.17 -5.97 -9.23
CA ARG A 39 7.20 -7.23 -8.48
C ARG A 39 5.96 -8.05 -8.75
N ALA A 40 4.79 -7.43 -8.71
CA ALA A 40 3.54 -8.09 -9.00
C ALA A 40 3.49 -8.62 -10.44
N VAL A 41 3.89 -7.83 -11.44
CA VAL A 41 3.97 -8.28 -12.84
C VAL A 41 4.93 -9.46 -12.99
N ILE A 42 6.13 -9.39 -12.41
CA ILE A 42 7.10 -10.49 -12.44
C ILE A 42 6.52 -11.75 -11.79
N ALA A 43 5.89 -11.61 -10.62
CA ALA A 43 5.24 -12.73 -9.93
C ALA A 43 4.10 -13.33 -10.77
N THR A 44 3.27 -12.51 -11.41
CA THR A 44 2.21 -12.97 -12.32
C THR A 44 2.77 -13.72 -13.51
N VAL A 45 3.86 -13.23 -14.13
CA VAL A 45 4.51 -13.93 -15.26
C VAL A 45 5.08 -15.28 -14.82
N ILE A 46 5.76 -15.34 -13.68
CA ILE A 46 6.29 -16.60 -13.13
C ILE A 46 5.13 -17.58 -12.89
N LEU A 47 4.04 -17.13 -12.27
CA LEU A 47 2.89 -17.98 -11.98
C LEU A 47 2.17 -18.44 -13.25
N ALA A 48 2.04 -17.58 -14.26
CA ALA A 48 1.49 -17.95 -15.57
C ALA A 48 2.34 -19.00 -16.29
N LEU A 49 3.67 -18.89 -16.22
CA LEU A 49 4.58 -19.90 -16.76
C LEU A 49 4.43 -21.24 -16.02
N MET A 50 4.32 -21.22 -14.70
CA MET A 50 4.06 -22.43 -13.91
C MET A 50 2.74 -23.09 -14.29
N ILE A 51 1.67 -22.31 -14.49
CA ILE A 51 0.37 -22.82 -14.96
C ILE A 51 0.50 -23.47 -16.34
N ALA A 52 1.19 -22.81 -17.28
CA ALA A 52 1.39 -23.33 -18.63
C ALA A 52 2.19 -24.65 -18.64
N ILE A 53 3.19 -24.78 -17.77
CA ILE A 53 3.96 -26.02 -17.61
C ILE A 53 3.06 -27.14 -17.08
N VAL A 54 2.25 -26.88 -16.03
CA VAL A 54 1.33 -27.86 -15.46
C VAL A 54 0.27 -28.31 -16.48
N GLU A 55 -0.28 -27.38 -17.26
CA GLU A 55 -1.22 -27.67 -18.34
C GLU A 55 -0.57 -28.48 -19.47
N GLY A 56 0.70 -28.19 -19.80
CA GLY A 56 1.48 -28.99 -20.75
C GLY A 56 1.69 -30.42 -20.29
N ILE A 57 2.04 -30.62 -19.01
CA ILE A 57 2.17 -31.94 -18.39
C ILE A 57 0.84 -32.67 -18.37
N TYR A 58 -0.26 -31.98 -18.06
CA TYR A 58 -1.61 -32.54 -18.12
C TYR A 58 -1.94 -33.08 -19.51
N ARG A 59 -1.71 -32.28 -20.56
CA ARG A 59 -1.99 -32.71 -21.95
C ARG A 59 -1.18 -33.94 -22.37
N LEU A 60 0.02 -34.10 -21.82
CA LEU A 60 0.88 -35.25 -22.08
C LEU A 60 0.47 -36.50 -21.27
N THR A 61 0.05 -36.33 -20.01
CA THR A 61 -0.18 -37.44 -19.07
C THR A 61 -1.65 -37.84 -18.92
N HIS A 62 -2.60 -36.98 -19.33
CA HIS A 62 -4.05 -37.13 -19.13
C HIS A 62 -4.48 -37.33 -17.67
N TYR A 63 -3.62 -36.99 -16.71
CA TYR A 63 -3.89 -37.20 -15.30
C TYR A 63 -4.81 -36.10 -14.74
N GLY A 64 -6.05 -36.48 -14.40
CA GLY A 64 -7.15 -35.56 -14.10
C GLY A 64 -6.90 -34.57 -12.95
N ASP A 65 -6.04 -34.89 -11.98
CA ASP A 65 -5.79 -34.03 -10.82
C ASP A 65 -4.99 -32.76 -11.17
N PHE A 66 -4.21 -32.76 -12.27
CA PHE A 66 -3.49 -31.55 -12.71
C PHE A 66 -4.44 -30.41 -13.10
N ARG A 67 -5.64 -30.74 -13.58
CA ARG A 67 -6.65 -29.74 -13.93
C ARG A 67 -7.14 -28.98 -12.69
N PHE A 68 -7.17 -29.64 -11.52
CA PHE A 68 -7.49 -28.98 -10.25
C PHE A 68 -6.36 -28.03 -9.80
N ALA A 69 -5.10 -28.42 -9.98
CA ALA A 69 -3.95 -27.56 -9.68
C ALA A 69 -3.92 -26.29 -10.55
N VAL A 70 -4.31 -26.41 -11.82
CA VAL A 70 -4.45 -25.25 -12.73
C VAL A 70 -5.50 -24.29 -12.19
N TYR A 71 -6.68 -24.76 -11.78
CA TYR A 71 -7.71 -23.89 -11.18
C TYR A 71 -7.24 -23.24 -9.87
N LEU A 72 -6.57 -24.00 -9.01
CA LEU A 72 -6.03 -23.50 -7.73
C LEU A 72 -5.04 -22.34 -7.94
N ALA A 73 -4.22 -22.40 -8.99
CA ALA A 73 -3.28 -21.35 -9.32
C ALA A 73 -3.91 -20.18 -10.10
N SER A 74 -4.87 -20.43 -11.00
CA SER A 74 -5.42 -19.39 -11.88
C SER A 74 -6.40 -18.45 -11.17
N ILE A 75 -7.23 -18.98 -10.25
CA ILE A 75 -8.26 -18.21 -9.54
C ILE A 75 -7.65 -17.01 -8.77
N PRO A 76 -6.63 -17.18 -7.91
CA PRO A 76 -6.04 -16.07 -7.18
C PRO A 76 -5.30 -15.08 -8.09
N VAL A 77 -4.75 -15.53 -9.23
CA VAL A 77 -4.10 -14.62 -10.19
C VAL A 77 -5.09 -13.64 -10.77
N VAL A 78 -6.21 -14.14 -11.30
CA VAL A 78 -7.23 -13.31 -11.93
C VAL A 78 -7.89 -12.42 -10.88
N ALA A 79 -8.23 -12.98 -9.71
CA ALA A 79 -8.84 -12.24 -8.63
C ALA A 79 -7.93 -11.17 -8.03
N GLY A 80 -6.60 -11.37 -8.00
CA GLY A 80 -5.65 -10.42 -7.43
C GLY A 80 -5.32 -9.22 -8.33
N VAL A 81 -5.74 -9.22 -9.60
CA VAL A 81 -5.45 -8.12 -10.54
C VAL A 81 -5.93 -6.76 -10.03
N PRO A 82 -7.16 -6.58 -9.51
CA PRO A 82 -7.62 -5.29 -9.00
C PRO A 82 -6.77 -4.81 -7.83
N GLN A 83 -6.45 -5.69 -6.88
CA GLN A 83 -5.58 -5.37 -5.73
C GLN A 83 -4.20 -4.89 -6.21
N VAL A 84 -3.55 -5.67 -7.08
CA VAL A 84 -2.24 -5.31 -7.63
C VAL A 84 -2.31 -3.97 -8.37
N THR A 85 -3.31 -3.78 -9.21
CA THR A 85 -3.51 -2.55 -9.98
C THR A 85 -3.67 -1.34 -9.07
N CYS A 86 -4.49 -1.46 -8.03
CA CYS A 86 -4.70 -0.40 -7.06
C CYS A 86 -3.41 -0.07 -6.30
N ASN A 87 -2.71 -1.08 -5.76
CA ASN A 87 -1.42 -0.90 -5.07
C ASN A 87 -0.35 -0.27 -5.99
N SER A 88 -0.42 -0.54 -7.28
CA SER A 88 0.50 -0.02 -8.29
C SER A 88 0.30 1.47 -8.56
N ILE A 89 -0.94 1.96 -8.47
CA ILE A 89 -1.30 3.33 -8.81
C ILE A 89 -1.16 4.26 -7.60
N VAL A 90 -1.47 3.79 -6.38
CA VAL A 90 -1.43 4.59 -5.15
C VAL A 90 -0.17 5.44 -4.98
N PRO A 91 1.06 4.92 -5.18
CA PRO A 91 2.29 5.71 -5.01
C PRO A 91 2.46 6.88 -5.99
N TYR A 92 1.67 6.91 -7.07
CA TYR A 92 1.71 7.94 -8.12
C TYR A 92 0.53 8.92 -8.02
N LEU A 93 -0.45 8.65 -7.15
CA LEU A 93 -1.57 9.54 -6.96
C LEU A 93 -1.12 10.81 -6.24
N ARG A 94 -1.65 11.94 -6.71
CA ARG A 94 -1.39 13.22 -6.06
C ARG A 94 -2.24 13.31 -4.79
N PRO A 95 -1.65 13.77 -3.68
CA PRO A 95 -2.40 14.01 -2.46
C PRO A 95 -3.56 14.98 -2.70
N HIS A 96 -4.70 14.72 -2.08
CA HIS A 96 -5.86 15.57 -2.16
C HIS A 96 -5.84 16.62 -1.03
N VAL A 97 -5.19 17.75 -1.30
CA VAL A 97 -5.10 18.87 -0.36
C VAL A 97 -6.29 19.80 -0.52
N ARG A 98 -6.97 20.15 0.57
CA ARG A 98 -8.13 21.04 0.60
C ARG A 98 -8.10 21.94 1.82
N PHE A 99 -8.70 23.12 1.71
CA PHE A 99 -8.94 23.98 2.87
C PHE A 99 -10.32 23.70 3.44
N VAL A 100 -10.40 23.34 4.73
CA VAL A 100 -11.66 23.00 5.42
C VAL A 100 -11.63 23.60 6.82
N ASN A 101 -12.69 24.33 7.18
CA ASN A 101 -12.91 24.87 8.54
C ASN A 101 -11.73 25.67 9.13
N GLY A 102 -10.96 26.39 8.30
CA GLY A 102 -9.82 27.16 8.81
C GLY A 102 -8.50 26.40 8.87
N HIS A 103 -8.44 25.19 8.32
CA HIS A 103 -7.25 24.34 8.33
C HIS A 103 -6.99 23.73 6.95
N VAL A 104 -5.74 23.40 6.66
CA VAL A 104 -5.39 22.64 5.46
C VAL A 104 -5.50 21.15 5.78
N VAL A 105 -6.28 20.42 5.00
CA VAL A 105 -6.53 18.99 5.18
C VAL A 105 -6.03 18.23 3.97
N ILE A 106 -5.16 17.26 4.20
CA ILE A 106 -4.75 16.28 3.21
C ILE A 106 -5.57 15.02 3.44
N ARG A 107 -6.32 14.61 2.41
CA ARG A 107 -7.16 13.42 2.48
C ARG A 107 -6.48 12.24 1.81
N GLY A 108 -6.36 11.14 2.54
CA GLY A 108 -5.87 9.88 2.01
C GLY A 108 -6.85 9.20 1.07
N GLU A 109 -6.29 8.48 0.10
CA GLU A 109 -7.05 7.65 -0.82
C GLU A 109 -7.17 6.22 -0.30
N ARG A 110 -8.34 5.61 -0.52
CA ARG A 110 -8.62 4.22 -0.15
C ARG A 110 -8.49 3.25 -1.33
N LEU A 111 -7.75 3.62 -2.37
CA LEU A 111 -7.63 2.82 -3.58
C LEU A 111 -7.10 1.41 -3.28
N THR A 112 -6.12 1.27 -2.38
CA THR A 112 -5.65 -0.04 -1.89
C THR A 112 -6.79 -0.89 -1.35
N ASN A 113 -7.57 -0.37 -0.40
CA ASN A 113 -8.69 -1.12 0.20
C ASN A 113 -9.76 -1.47 -0.84
N ILE A 114 -10.06 -0.55 -1.77
CA ILE A 114 -10.97 -0.81 -2.89
C ILE A 114 -10.46 -1.98 -3.73
N GLY A 115 -9.16 -2.05 -4.00
CA GLY A 115 -8.53 -3.17 -4.70
C GLY A 115 -8.75 -4.51 -4.00
N TYR A 116 -8.54 -4.58 -2.68
CA TYR A 116 -8.80 -5.80 -1.89
C TYR A 116 -10.28 -6.20 -1.92
N LEU A 117 -11.20 -5.25 -1.69
CA LEU A 117 -12.64 -5.52 -1.70
C LEU A 117 -13.17 -5.92 -3.09
N THR A 118 -12.62 -5.33 -4.16
CA THR A 118 -12.97 -5.70 -5.53
C THR A 118 -12.49 -7.12 -5.85
N SER A 119 -11.28 -7.47 -5.42
CA SER A 119 -10.70 -8.80 -5.58
C SER A 119 -11.52 -9.85 -4.82
N TYR A 120 -11.93 -9.53 -3.59
CA TYR A 120 -12.88 -10.33 -2.81
C TYR A 120 -14.20 -10.56 -3.55
N ALA A 121 -14.80 -9.51 -4.11
CA ALA A 121 -16.05 -9.61 -4.85
C ALA A 121 -15.92 -10.52 -6.09
N ILE A 122 -14.80 -10.46 -6.82
CA ILE A 122 -14.53 -11.35 -7.96
C ILE A 122 -14.49 -12.82 -7.52
N LEU A 123 -13.87 -13.12 -6.37
CA LEU A 123 -13.85 -14.48 -5.84
C LEU A 123 -15.25 -14.95 -5.44
N CYS A 124 -16.04 -14.12 -4.77
CA CYS A 124 -17.44 -14.43 -4.44
C CYS A 124 -18.27 -14.69 -5.71
N MET A 125 -18.09 -13.90 -6.76
CA MET A 125 -18.75 -14.14 -8.06
C MET A 125 -18.27 -15.45 -8.70
N THR A 126 -17.00 -15.82 -8.52
CA THR A 126 -16.46 -17.10 -8.98
C THR A 126 -17.10 -18.28 -8.24
N VAL A 127 -17.34 -18.16 -6.92
CA VAL A 127 -18.07 -19.15 -6.13
C VAL A 127 -19.49 -19.33 -6.68
N VAL A 128 -20.24 -18.24 -6.82
CA VAL A 128 -21.63 -18.29 -7.32
C VAL A 128 -21.67 -18.86 -8.74
N GLY A 129 -20.79 -18.40 -9.62
CA GLY A 129 -20.69 -18.88 -11.00
C GLY A 129 -20.35 -20.37 -11.08
N ALA A 130 -19.42 -20.85 -10.24
CA ALA A 130 -19.07 -22.27 -10.17
C ALA A 130 -20.25 -23.12 -9.69
N LEU A 131 -20.97 -22.69 -8.65
CA LEU A 131 -22.15 -23.39 -8.15
C LEU A 131 -23.24 -23.47 -9.21
N MET A 132 -23.57 -22.35 -9.86
CA MET A 132 -24.55 -22.29 -10.97
C MET A 132 -24.15 -23.20 -12.13
N LEU A 133 -22.88 -23.17 -12.53
CA LEU A 133 -22.35 -24.07 -13.57
C LEU A 133 -22.46 -25.54 -13.17
N GLY A 134 -22.24 -25.84 -11.89
CA GLY A 134 -22.39 -27.19 -11.33
C GLY A 134 -23.81 -27.72 -11.44
N PHE A 135 -24.80 -26.88 -11.11
CA PHE A 135 -26.21 -27.21 -11.27
C PHE A 135 -26.59 -27.44 -12.74
N LEU A 136 -26.09 -26.60 -13.65
CA LEU A 136 -26.40 -26.69 -15.09
C LEU A 136 -25.76 -27.90 -15.78
N THR A 137 -24.54 -28.27 -15.39
CA THR A 137 -23.75 -29.31 -16.08
C THR A 137 -23.74 -30.65 -15.35
N HIS A 138 -24.33 -30.72 -14.15
CA HIS A 138 -24.25 -31.86 -13.22
C HIS A 138 -22.81 -32.30 -12.86
N ALA A 139 -21.80 -31.49 -13.17
CA ALA A 139 -20.39 -31.76 -12.90
C ALA A 139 -19.97 -31.33 -11.48
N PHE A 140 -20.75 -31.76 -10.47
CA PHE A 140 -20.66 -31.26 -9.10
C PHE A 140 -19.28 -31.39 -8.46
N LYS A 141 -18.57 -32.50 -8.69
CA LYS A 141 -17.24 -32.73 -8.09
C LYS A 141 -16.27 -31.59 -8.42
N THR A 142 -16.19 -31.20 -9.69
CA THR A 142 -15.26 -30.16 -10.13
C THR A 142 -15.72 -28.76 -9.72
N THR A 143 -17.01 -28.48 -9.84
CA THR A 143 -17.53 -27.14 -9.58
C THR A 143 -17.60 -26.80 -8.09
N ILE A 144 -17.90 -27.78 -7.24
CA ILE A 144 -17.79 -27.63 -5.79
C ILE A 144 -16.33 -27.39 -5.39
N GLY A 145 -15.39 -28.13 -5.99
CA GLY A 145 -13.95 -27.92 -5.75
C GLY A 145 -13.52 -26.48 -6.07
N ILE A 146 -13.93 -25.94 -7.22
CA ILE A 146 -13.66 -24.54 -7.59
C ILE A 146 -14.29 -23.56 -6.61
N ALA A 147 -15.55 -23.79 -6.21
CA ALA A 147 -16.26 -22.94 -5.27
C ALA A 147 -15.58 -22.90 -3.89
N VAL A 148 -15.18 -24.06 -3.36
CA VAL A 148 -14.47 -24.15 -2.07
C VAL A 148 -13.12 -23.44 -2.13
N VAL A 149 -12.35 -23.65 -3.20
CA VAL A 149 -11.05 -22.99 -3.39
C VAL A 149 -11.21 -21.46 -3.47
N ALA A 150 -12.17 -20.97 -4.26
CA ALA A 150 -12.43 -19.55 -4.37
C ALA A 150 -12.89 -18.92 -3.05
N ALA A 151 -13.77 -19.61 -2.29
CA ALA A 151 -14.22 -19.16 -0.98
C ALA A 151 -13.07 -19.11 0.04
N PHE A 152 -12.20 -20.13 0.05
CA PHE A 152 -11.02 -20.19 0.91
C PHE A 152 -10.08 -18.99 0.64
N PHE A 153 -9.80 -18.70 -0.64
CA PHE A 153 -8.97 -17.56 -0.99
C PHE A 153 -9.65 -16.22 -0.66
N ALA A 154 -10.97 -16.10 -0.83
CA ALA A 154 -11.68 -14.86 -0.51
C ALA A 154 -11.52 -14.51 0.97
N TYR A 155 -11.70 -15.51 1.85
CA TYR A 155 -11.59 -15.35 3.29
C TYR A 155 -10.15 -15.06 3.74
N HIS A 156 -9.18 -15.88 3.33
CA HIS A 156 -7.82 -15.80 3.87
C HIS A 156 -6.88 -14.80 3.18
N LEU A 157 -7.17 -14.34 1.96
CA LEU A 157 -6.28 -13.40 1.26
C LEU A 157 -6.81 -11.97 1.22
N PHE A 158 -8.13 -11.78 1.35
CA PHE A 158 -8.73 -10.48 1.06
C PHE A 158 -9.53 -9.91 2.21
N SER A 159 -10.39 -10.69 2.87
CA SER A 159 -11.24 -10.17 3.92
C SER A 159 -11.84 -11.27 4.79
N GLU A 160 -11.64 -11.17 6.09
CA GLU A 160 -12.30 -12.01 7.10
C GLU A 160 -13.66 -11.43 7.52
N ASN A 161 -13.82 -10.09 7.46
CA ASN A 161 -15.07 -9.40 7.77
C ASN A 161 -15.44 -8.34 6.70
N PRO A 162 -16.01 -8.76 5.55
CA PRO A 162 -16.17 -7.90 4.38
C PRO A 162 -17.14 -6.74 4.60
N MET A 163 -18.12 -6.90 5.48
CA MET A 163 -19.11 -5.85 5.73
C MET A 163 -18.53 -4.73 6.59
N GLU A 164 -17.74 -5.08 7.60
CA GLU A 164 -16.97 -4.12 8.41
C GLU A 164 -15.92 -3.41 7.55
N ASP A 165 -15.17 -4.17 6.74
CA ASP A 165 -14.15 -3.64 5.85
C ASP A 165 -14.72 -2.68 4.80
N LEU A 166 -15.88 -2.99 4.23
CA LEU A 166 -16.58 -2.09 3.31
C LEU A 166 -17.04 -0.81 4.01
N LYS A 167 -17.65 -0.94 5.20
CA LYS A 167 -18.09 0.21 5.99
C LYS A 167 -16.91 1.13 6.33
N ASN A 168 -15.81 0.56 6.81
CA ASN A 168 -14.60 1.29 7.17
C ASN A 168 -13.96 1.94 5.96
N THR A 169 -13.90 1.25 4.82
CA THR A 169 -13.36 1.79 3.57
C THR A 169 -14.18 2.99 3.04
N ILE A 170 -15.50 3.00 3.24
CA ILE A 170 -16.38 4.08 2.79
C ILE A 170 -16.38 5.26 3.77
N LYS A 171 -16.59 4.99 5.06
CA LYS A 171 -16.84 6.02 6.07
C LYS A 171 -15.57 6.62 6.66
N ASP A 172 -14.53 5.81 6.77
CA ASP A 172 -13.35 6.15 7.55
C ASP A 172 -12.13 6.29 6.62
N ARG A 173 -11.61 7.52 6.54
CA ARG A 173 -10.51 7.86 5.63
C ARG A 173 -9.41 8.56 6.38
N SER A 174 -8.19 8.18 6.03
CA SER A 174 -7.02 8.80 6.62
C SER A 174 -7.00 10.29 6.29
N MET A 175 -6.69 11.10 7.29
CA MET A 175 -6.57 12.54 7.15
C MET A 175 -5.34 13.05 7.88
N THR A 176 -4.71 14.05 7.27
CA THR A 176 -3.70 14.89 7.91
C THR A 176 -4.25 16.29 7.94
N VAL A 177 -4.44 16.84 9.13
CA VAL A 177 -4.90 18.20 9.35
C VAL A 177 -3.70 19.04 9.75
N LEU A 178 -3.48 20.12 9.03
CA LEU A 178 -2.40 21.07 9.20
C LEU A 178 -3.02 22.37 9.70
N SER A 179 -2.65 22.73 10.91
CA SER A 179 -3.05 23.96 11.60
C SER A 179 -1.82 24.83 11.85
N PRO A 180 -1.97 26.13 12.11
CA PRO A 180 -0.82 26.97 12.46
C PRO A 180 -0.04 26.50 13.70
N ASP A 181 -0.73 25.83 14.63
CA ASP A 181 -0.17 25.43 15.93
C ASP A 181 0.22 23.94 15.99
N SER A 182 -0.41 23.08 15.18
CA SER A 182 -0.26 21.64 15.24
C SER A 182 -0.44 20.94 13.89
N ILE A 183 -0.02 19.68 13.87
CA ILE A 183 -0.39 18.70 12.86
C ILE A 183 -1.08 17.53 13.52
N ASP A 184 -2.24 17.17 12.99
CA ASP A 184 -3.07 16.09 13.49
C ASP A 184 -3.22 15.01 12.42
N PHE A 185 -3.03 13.77 12.82
CA PHE A 185 -3.14 12.59 11.99
C PHE A 185 -4.28 11.74 12.48
N HIS A 186 -5.03 11.25 11.51
CA HIS A 186 -5.95 10.15 11.68
C HIS A 186 -5.61 9.12 10.60
N ALA A 187 -5.00 8.03 11.01
CA ALA A 187 -4.82 6.82 10.26
C ALA A 187 -6.10 6.00 10.35
N ALA A 188 -6.59 5.59 9.20
CA ALA A 188 -7.87 4.91 9.15
C ALA A 188 -7.61 3.40 9.20
N PRO A 189 -8.49 2.62 9.84
CA PRO A 189 -8.18 1.27 10.29
C PRO A 189 -7.79 0.36 9.13
N HIS A 190 -6.99 -0.64 9.48
CA HIS A 190 -6.59 -1.70 8.56
C HIS A 190 -7.80 -2.57 8.19
N LEU A 191 -7.74 -3.22 7.03
CA LEU A 191 -8.72 -4.26 6.68
C LEU A 191 -8.64 -5.40 7.70
N SER A 192 -9.72 -6.15 7.87
CA SER A 192 -9.82 -7.29 8.79
C SER A 192 -8.65 -8.26 8.67
N ILE A 193 -8.19 -8.55 7.45
CA ILE A 193 -7.05 -9.44 7.18
C ILE A 193 -5.70 -8.92 7.70
N HIS A 194 -5.62 -7.63 7.99
CA HIS A 194 -4.44 -6.92 8.49
C HIS A 194 -4.65 -6.42 9.93
N LYS A 195 -5.78 -6.74 10.58
CA LYS A 195 -6.14 -6.21 11.90
C LYS A 195 -5.15 -6.60 12.99
N TYR A 196 -4.48 -7.74 12.84
CA TYR A 196 -3.44 -8.19 13.77
C TYR A 196 -2.26 -7.21 13.86
N LEU A 197 -2.02 -6.40 12.83
CA LEU A 197 -0.94 -5.40 12.82
C LEU A 197 -1.18 -4.29 13.85
N GLU A 198 -2.44 -3.92 14.09
CA GLU A 198 -2.82 -2.91 15.09
C GLU A 198 -2.50 -3.40 16.51
N SER A 199 -2.61 -4.71 16.76
CA SER A 199 -2.29 -5.33 18.06
C SER A 199 -0.82 -5.72 18.23
N ALA A 200 -0.03 -5.71 17.16
CA ALA A 200 1.37 -6.16 17.18
C ALA A 200 2.37 -5.04 17.49
N SER A 201 1.90 -3.79 17.58
CA SER A 201 2.71 -2.61 17.82
C SER A 201 2.28 -1.92 19.11
N ASP A 202 3.03 -2.16 20.19
CA ASP A 202 2.85 -1.43 21.45
C ASP A 202 3.14 0.07 21.23
N GLY A 203 2.26 0.96 21.70
CA GLY A 203 2.45 2.42 21.61
C GLY A 203 1.96 3.05 20.30
N CYS A 204 1.31 2.28 19.44
CA CYS A 204 0.82 2.72 18.13
C CYS A 204 -0.69 2.94 18.11
N GLY A 205 -1.15 4.07 17.57
CA GLY A 205 -2.56 4.45 17.51
C GLY A 205 -3.07 4.79 16.11
N SER A 206 -4.38 4.90 15.96
CA SER A 206 -5.01 5.49 14.78
C SER A 206 -4.81 7.00 14.73
N ASP A 207 -4.75 7.66 15.88
CA ASP A 207 -4.72 9.10 15.99
C ASP A 207 -3.42 9.54 16.64
N ALA A 208 -2.77 10.54 16.06
CA ALA A 208 -1.60 11.17 16.62
C ALA A 208 -1.65 12.66 16.35
N SER A 209 -1.30 13.49 17.33
CA SER A 209 -1.21 14.92 17.15
C SER A 209 -0.03 15.47 17.92
N PHE A 210 0.64 16.45 17.32
CA PHE A 210 1.73 17.15 17.96
C PHE A 210 1.78 18.61 17.50
N ARG A 211 2.37 19.45 18.35
CA ARG A 211 2.54 20.88 18.09
C ARG A 211 3.84 21.12 17.36
N TRP A 212 3.86 22.14 16.49
CA TRP A 212 5.06 22.45 15.71
C TRP A 212 6.24 22.95 16.56
N ASP A 213 5.99 23.48 17.76
CA ASP A 213 7.05 23.89 18.69
C ASP A 213 7.78 22.70 19.31
N GLN A 214 7.24 21.48 19.21
CA GLN A 214 7.87 20.25 19.71
C GLN A 214 8.96 19.71 18.78
N ASN A 215 9.12 20.31 17.58
CA ASN A 215 10.13 19.96 16.58
C ASN A 215 10.22 18.45 16.29
N VAL A 216 9.05 17.81 16.18
CA VAL A 216 8.92 16.37 15.95
C VAL A 216 9.50 16.00 14.60
N ARG A 217 10.12 14.81 14.51
CA ARG A 217 10.67 14.23 13.29
C ARG A 217 10.27 12.77 13.17
N ILE A 218 10.28 12.24 11.94
CA ILE A 218 10.14 10.80 11.72
C ILE A 218 11.45 10.14 12.14
N PHE A 219 11.36 9.20 13.08
CA PHE A 219 12.52 8.50 13.63
C PHE A 219 12.71 7.15 12.96
N ASP A 220 11.64 6.37 12.89
CA ASP A 220 11.66 5.02 12.34
C ASP A 220 10.34 4.67 11.63
N ILE A 221 10.42 3.72 10.70
CA ILE A 221 9.27 3.15 10.00
C ILE A 221 9.43 1.63 9.99
N ASP A 222 8.68 0.95 10.85
CA ASP A 222 8.53 -0.50 10.76
C ASP A 222 7.46 -0.83 9.73
N THR A 223 7.92 -1.13 8.52
CA THR A 223 7.03 -1.46 7.41
C THR A 223 6.42 -2.86 7.51
N ASP A 224 7.00 -3.78 8.29
CA ASP A 224 6.39 -5.10 8.50
C ASP A 224 5.18 -4.99 9.42
N LYS A 225 5.30 -4.17 10.48
CA LYS A 225 4.20 -3.84 11.40
C LYS A 225 3.29 -2.71 10.91
N HIS A 226 3.65 -2.04 9.82
CA HIS A 226 2.94 -0.85 9.32
C HIS A 226 2.85 0.25 10.39
N HIS A 227 3.98 0.51 11.03
CA HIS A 227 4.14 1.45 12.12
C HIS A 227 5.08 2.58 11.72
N VAL A 228 4.74 3.81 12.11
CA VAL A 228 5.59 4.99 11.96
C VAL A 228 5.81 5.59 13.33
N ASP A 229 7.07 5.73 13.70
CA ASP A 229 7.49 6.32 14.96
C ASP A 229 7.92 7.78 14.77
N LEU A 230 7.26 8.67 15.52
CA LEU A 230 7.50 10.10 15.54
C LEU A 230 8.09 10.49 16.90
N PHE A 231 9.23 11.16 16.88
CA PHE A 231 9.90 11.59 18.11
C PHE A 231 10.12 13.10 18.11
N ALA A 232 9.83 13.70 19.27
CA ALA A 232 10.34 15.01 19.65
C ALA A 232 11.72 14.86 20.30
N ASP A 233 12.32 15.99 20.70
CA ASP A 233 13.43 15.97 21.65
C ASP A 233 13.00 15.25 22.96
N PRO A 234 13.57 14.07 23.27
CA PRO A 234 13.12 13.24 24.38
C PRO A 234 13.38 13.87 25.75
N ASP A 235 14.28 14.86 25.82
CA ASP A 235 14.60 15.55 27.07
C ASP A 235 13.58 16.65 27.41
N THR A 236 12.69 17.01 26.46
CA THR A 236 11.78 18.17 26.59
C THR A 236 10.29 17.80 26.48
N TYR A 237 9.92 16.74 25.78
CA TYR A 237 8.52 16.41 25.49
C TYR A 237 8.20 14.93 25.67
N ASP A 238 6.95 14.64 26.07
CA ASP A 238 6.41 13.29 26.34
C ASP A 238 6.21 12.40 25.10
N GLY A 239 7.02 12.57 24.04
CA GLY A 239 7.06 11.63 22.92
C GLY A 239 7.56 10.25 23.37
N PRO A 240 7.31 9.16 22.62
CA PRO A 240 6.99 9.13 21.19
C PRO A 240 5.49 9.09 20.83
N TRP A 241 5.18 9.42 19.58
CA TRP A 241 3.89 9.17 18.95
C TRP A 241 4.03 8.09 17.87
N GLY A 242 3.22 7.03 17.96
CA GLY A 242 3.18 5.94 16.99
C GLY A 242 1.91 5.95 16.13
N LEU A 243 2.05 5.82 14.82
CA LEU A 243 0.92 5.74 13.87
C LEU A 243 0.80 4.36 13.22
N CYS A 244 -0.35 3.72 13.43
CA CYS A 244 -0.69 2.41 12.89
C CYS A 244 -1.28 2.60 11.51
N CYS A 245 -0.40 2.67 10.53
CA CYS A 245 -0.80 3.01 9.19
C CYS A 245 0.07 2.35 8.14
N ARG A 246 -0.62 1.77 7.16
CA ARG A 246 0.04 1.44 5.89
C ARG A 246 0.37 2.70 5.10
N THR A 247 -0.50 3.70 5.14
CA THR A 247 -0.32 4.99 4.46
C THR A 247 -1.18 6.04 5.15
N ILE A 248 -0.71 7.28 5.18
CA ILE A 248 -1.42 8.44 5.73
C ILE A 248 -2.07 9.27 4.59
N GLY A 249 -2.02 8.77 3.35
CA GLY A 249 -2.53 9.49 2.19
C GLY A 249 -1.48 10.35 1.46
N ILE A 250 -0.27 10.39 2.01
CA ILE A 250 0.92 10.96 1.38
C ILE A 250 2.09 9.96 1.48
N PRO A 251 3.06 10.02 0.55
CA PRO A 251 4.32 9.28 0.68
C PRO A 251 5.06 9.72 1.95
N PHE A 252 5.87 8.84 2.56
CA PHE A 252 6.60 9.17 3.79
C PHE A 252 7.65 10.26 3.57
N THR A 253 8.26 10.32 2.39
CA THR A 253 9.12 11.44 1.97
C THR A 253 8.36 12.77 1.87
N GLY A 254 7.09 12.73 1.49
CA GLY A 254 6.22 13.92 1.48
C GLY A 254 5.85 14.36 2.90
N LEU A 255 5.60 13.41 3.80
CA LEU A 255 5.36 13.70 5.21
C LEU A 255 6.59 14.32 5.88
N ASP A 256 7.77 13.74 5.64
CA ASP A 256 9.04 14.28 6.13
C ASP A 256 9.30 15.70 5.63
N ALA A 257 9.09 15.94 4.33
CA ALA A 257 9.24 17.27 3.73
C ALA A 257 8.30 18.30 4.36
N LEU A 258 7.04 17.94 4.65
CA LEU A 258 6.09 18.84 5.33
C LEU A 258 6.55 19.15 6.75
N ILE A 259 6.88 18.12 7.54
CA ILE A 259 7.33 18.28 8.93
C ILE A 259 8.58 19.15 8.98
N ARG A 260 9.57 18.84 8.14
CA ARG A 260 10.81 19.60 8.03
C ARG A 260 10.56 21.05 7.62
N HIS A 261 9.74 21.30 6.60
CA HIS A 261 9.44 22.65 6.11
C HIS A 261 8.89 23.53 7.23
N PHE A 262 7.84 23.08 7.93
CA PHE A 262 7.20 23.88 8.97
C PHE A 262 8.02 23.96 10.26
N ASN A 263 8.94 23.03 10.51
CA ASN A 263 9.93 23.17 11.59
C ASN A 263 10.98 24.24 11.26
N GLU A 264 11.44 24.31 10.00
CA GLU A 264 12.46 25.27 9.54
C GLU A 264 11.90 26.68 9.24
N HIS A 265 10.65 26.77 8.79
CA HIS A 265 9.98 28.01 8.37
C HIS A 265 8.70 28.26 9.20
N PRO A 266 8.82 28.61 10.50
CA PRO A 266 7.67 28.87 11.36
C PRO A 266 6.79 30.03 10.87
N GLU A 267 7.34 30.96 10.10
CA GLU A 267 6.65 32.10 9.49
C GLU A 267 5.59 31.68 8.46
N ASP A 268 5.68 30.48 7.90
CA ASP A 268 4.72 29.95 6.93
C ASP A 268 3.52 29.27 7.58
N ARG A 269 3.61 28.91 8.87
CA ARG A 269 2.53 28.21 9.61
C ARG A 269 1.20 29.00 9.63
N PRO A 270 1.18 30.34 9.77
CA PRO A 270 -0.06 31.12 9.67
C PRO A 270 -0.79 30.94 8.34
N LEU A 271 -0.09 30.61 7.25
CA LEU A 271 -0.72 30.34 5.95
C LEU A 271 -1.60 29.09 5.99
N LEU A 272 -1.38 28.16 6.92
CA LEU A 272 -2.22 26.97 7.13
C LEU A 272 -3.65 27.33 7.61
N ALA A 273 -3.83 28.53 8.16
CA ALA A 273 -5.16 29.07 8.49
C ALA A 273 -5.83 29.80 7.31
N THR A 274 -5.23 29.76 6.12
CA THR A 274 -5.73 30.45 4.93
C THR A 274 -5.85 29.50 3.74
N PRO A 275 -6.70 29.82 2.75
CA PRO A 275 -6.74 29.04 1.51
C PRO A 275 -5.40 28.96 0.77
N GLN A 276 -4.52 29.95 0.95
CA GLN A 276 -3.20 30.01 0.32
C GLN A 276 -2.26 28.91 0.84
N GLY A 277 -2.50 28.40 2.07
CA GLY A 277 -1.77 27.27 2.62
C GLY A 277 -1.92 25.98 1.79
N VAL A 278 -3.01 25.85 1.01
CA VAL A 278 -3.19 24.72 0.09
C VAL A 278 -2.14 24.73 -1.01
N ASP A 279 -1.85 25.91 -1.58
CA ASP A 279 -0.86 26.05 -2.65
C ASP A 279 0.56 25.79 -2.13
N LEU A 280 0.87 26.28 -0.93
CA LEU A 280 2.14 26.00 -0.24
C LEU A 280 2.34 24.50 -0.03
N VAL A 281 1.37 23.83 0.60
CA VAL A 281 1.43 22.39 0.89
C VAL A 281 1.53 21.57 -0.39
N ASN A 282 0.79 21.94 -1.44
CA ASN A 282 0.91 21.30 -2.75
C ASN A 282 2.31 21.49 -3.37
N GLY A 283 2.92 22.68 -3.21
CA GLY A 283 4.28 22.97 -3.64
C GLY A 283 5.30 22.06 -2.97
N ILE A 284 5.27 21.98 -1.65
CA ILE A 284 6.17 21.12 -0.85
C ILE A 284 6.05 19.65 -1.27
N LEU A 285 4.82 19.15 -1.38
CA LEU A 285 4.56 17.76 -1.77
C LEU A 285 4.98 17.47 -3.22
N ALA A 286 4.84 18.45 -4.12
CA ALA A 286 5.29 18.32 -5.50
C ALA A 286 6.82 18.26 -5.59
N GLU A 287 7.53 19.09 -4.82
CA GLU A 287 8.98 19.08 -4.74
C GLU A 287 9.53 17.76 -4.20
N ALA A 288 8.99 17.27 -3.07
CA ALA A 288 9.36 15.97 -2.52
C ALA A 288 9.14 14.81 -3.52
N HIS A 289 8.05 14.88 -4.29
CA HIS A 289 7.79 13.90 -5.37
C HIS A 289 8.84 13.98 -6.48
N MET A 290 9.29 15.18 -6.85
CA MET A 290 10.35 15.36 -7.85
C MET A 290 11.71 14.85 -7.36
N GLU A 291 12.06 15.09 -6.10
CA GLU A 291 13.29 14.54 -5.50
C GLU A 291 13.30 13.01 -5.51
N LEU A 292 12.18 12.40 -5.13
CA LEU A 292 12.02 10.94 -5.15
C LEU A 292 12.20 10.36 -6.56
N THR A 293 11.66 11.04 -7.59
CA THR A 293 11.74 10.58 -8.99
C THR A 293 13.08 10.86 -9.65
N THR A 294 13.75 11.97 -9.31
CA THR A 294 15.08 12.31 -9.85
C THR A 294 16.16 11.41 -9.27
N GLN A 295 16.17 11.16 -7.95
CA GLN A 295 17.11 10.20 -7.38
C GLN A 295 16.88 8.79 -7.94
N GLN A 296 15.63 8.39 -8.20
CA GLN A 296 15.33 7.10 -8.84
C GLN A 296 16.03 6.96 -10.20
N ARG A 297 16.08 8.02 -11.03
CA ARG A 297 16.77 7.98 -12.33
C ARG A 297 18.30 7.90 -12.23
N SER A 298 18.88 8.41 -11.15
CA SER A 298 20.34 8.36 -10.91
C SER A 298 20.82 6.95 -10.54
N HIS A 299 19.94 6.13 -9.94
CA HIS A 299 20.26 4.78 -9.47
C HIS A 299 19.88 3.64 -10.44
N THR A 300 19.12 3.93 -11.50
CA THR A 300 18.77 3.00 -12.60
C THR A 300 19.81 3.04 -13.72
#